data_AF-A0A2N2YGJ9-F1
#
_entry.id   AF-A0A2N2YGJ9-F1
#
_cell.length_a   1.000
_cell.length_b   1.000
_cell.length_c   1.000
_cell.angle_alpha   90.00
_cell.angle_beta   90.00
_cell.angle_gamma   90.00
#
_symmetry.space_group_name_H-M   'P 1'
#
loop_
_entity.id
_entity.type
_entity.pdbx_description
1 polymer ?
#
loop_
_entity_poly.entity_id
_entity_poly.type
_entity_poly.pdbx_seq_one_letter_code
_entity_poly.pdbx_strand_id
1 'polypeptide(L)'
;MSRAKLNGQNGFVKINGQTEAIIKFKETIEKGDLVTVKNNCSWDSIKKAPRVNEFASSGTLNAISFSPNGKYMAVCGSVGPYLFIYKIDNDVFTRIATSINPGDTGNGCAFSADSKYLMFVTDSTPFQMLYSIDAATDVFTQVSNPYTGSWAFACEFSPDGEMYAVAPTASPYLAIYSVSETNVYTKLANPSPLPANNGNDIAFSGDGVYVALAGYNITTVNIYKIDKALNTVTYVCSTAISSTQGVCFSPDGNYLCIVHASSPFFSVFKFDKVAKTLTKIANPAVLPAAYCSTCVFSPDGTKLFVTPNVSPYIHIYSLNKSTDVLTKLANPTEMLAQIGTFAAIDNSGKYLGITCSFSRYPEVYKPATFVEEEVSKFKSKSETNNMDFVAFGYAKANGIANELKKVYKFPMN
;
A
#
# COMPACT_ATOMS: atom_id res chain seq x y z
N MET A 1 23.43 -12.40 1.10
CA MET A 1 24.37 -11.45 1.73
C MET A 1 25.70 -12.15 1.98
N SER A 2 26.58 -12.23 0.99
CA SER A 2 27.96 -12.68 1.19
C SER A 2 28.75 -11.55 1.86
N ARG A 3 29.50 -11.89 2.91
CA ARG A 3 30.38 -10.97 3.64
C ARG A 3 31.47 -10.44 2.70
N ALA A 4 31.39 -9.16 2.31
CA ALA A 4 32.55 -8.45 1.82
C ALA A 4 33.44 -8.07 3.02
N LYS A 5 34.38 -8.94 3.40
CA LYS A 5 35.57 -8.52 4.16
C LYS A 5 36.51 -7.85 3.16
N LEU A 6 36.61 -6.52 3.22
CA LEU A 6 37.62 -5.76 2.49
C LEU A 6 38.96 -5.93 3.20
N ASN A 7 39.93 -6.54 2.51
CA ASN A 7 41.33 -6.54 2.92
C ASN A 7 41.84 -5.10 2.95
N GLY A 8 42.60 -4.78 4.00
CA GLY A 8 42.98 -3.41 4.35
C GLY A 8 43.75 -2.68 3.28
N GLN A 9 43.21 -1.54 2.84
CA GLN A 9 43.87 -0.24 2.77
C GLN A 9 42.75 0.83 2.86
N ASN A 10 43.07 2.02 3.35
CA ASN A 10 42.16 3.11 3.77
C ASN A 10 41.27 3.75 2.66
N GLY A 11 40.70 2.96 1.75
CA GLY A 11 39.76 3.40 0.74
C GLY A 11 38.63 2.39 0.59
N PHE A 12 37.39 2.81 0.91
CA PHE A 12 36.20 2.05 0.56
C PHE A 12 36.15 1.89 -0.96
N VAL A 13 36.30 0.65 -1.45
CA VAL A 13 36.22 0.34 -2.88
C VAL A 13 34.76 0.51 -3.31
N LYS A 14 34.53 1.34 -4.35
CA LYS A 14 33.21 1.51 -4.95
C LYS A 14 32.70 0.15 -5.46
N ILE A 15 31.61 -0.33 -4.90
CA ILE A 15 30.93 -1.54 -5.39
C ILE A 15 30.08 -1.13 -6.60
N ASN A 16 30.10 -1.91 -7.67
CA ASN A 16 29.25 -1.64 -8.86
C ASN A 16 27.78 -1.52 -8.45
N GLY A 17 27.09 -0.49 -8.95
CA GLY A 17 25.71 -0.15 -8.58
C GLY A 17 25.56 0.88 -7.45
N GLN A 18 26.65 1.29 -6.79
CA GLN A 18 26.60 2.39 -5.81
C GLN A 18 26.46 3.75 -6.48
N THR A 19 25.54 4.56 -5.95
CA THR A 19 25.43 5.99 -6.24
C THR A 19 25.97 6.80 -5.06
N GLU A 20 26.62 7.93 -5.35
CA GLU A 20 27.02 8.91 -4.32
C GLU A 20 25.94 9.99 -4.28
N ALA A 21 25.44 10.30 -3.08
CA ALA A 21 24.44 11.33 -2.86
C ALA A 21 24.81 12.19 -1.65
N ILE A 22 24.36 13.45 -1.63
CA ILE A 22 24.44 14.34 -0.48
C ILE A 22 23.06 14.35 0.17
N ILE A 23 22.95 13.74 1.35
CA ILE A 23 21.66 13.50 2.01
C ILE A 23 21.75 13.99 3.46
N LYS A 24 20.62 14.44 4.01
CA LYS A 24 20.52 14.95 5.38
C LYS A 24 20.64 13.83 6.41
N PHE A 25 21.51 13.98 7.40
CA PHE A 25 21.63 13.04 8.51
C PHE A 25 20.58 13.30 9.59
N LYS A 26 19.96 12.25 10.13
CA LYS A 26 18.94 12.34 11.19
C LYS A 26 19.54 12.28 12.60
N GLU A 27 20.70 11.66 12.73
CA GLU A 27 21.42 11.47 13.99
C GLU A 27 22.92 11.60 13.77
N THR A 28 23.72 11.47 14.83
CA THR A 28 25.17 11.41 14.71
C THR A 28 25.60 10.12 14.02
N ILE A 29 26.32 10.23 12.92
CA ILE A 29 26.78 9.11 12.10
C ILE A 29 28.27 9.33 11.79
N GLU A 30 29.06 8.28 11.99
CA GLU A 30 30.50 8.30 11.73
C GLU A 30 30.80 7.77 10.33
N LYS A 31 31.89 8.25 9.74
CA LYS A 31 32.39 7.75 8.45
C LYS A 31 32.61 6.25 8.54
N GLY A 32 32.02 5.52 7.61
CA GLY A 32 32.07 4.05 7.54
C GLY A 32 30.91 3.35 8.23
N ASP A 33 30.06 4.06 8.97
CA ASP A 33 28.82 3.49 9.50
C ASP A 33 27.94 2.99 8.36
N LEU A 34 27.34 1.81 8.55
CA LEU A 34 26.23 1.35 7.72
C LEU A 34 25.03 2.25 7.97
N VAL A 35 24.39 2.68 6.89
CA VAL A 35 23.25 3.59 6.95
C VAL A 35 22.06 3.09 6.15
N THR A 36 20.91 3.57 6.55
CA THR A 36 19.64 3.45 5.85
C THR A 36 19.23 4.80 5.33
N VAL A 37 18.62 4.82 4.14
CA VAL A 37 18.03 6.02 3.55
C VAL A 37 16.52 5.80 3.50
N LYS A 38 15.77 6.73 4.10
CA LYS A 38 14.32 6.66 4.23
C LYS A 38 13.68 7.99 3.85
N ASN A 39 12.45 7.99 3.36
CA ASN A 39 11.70 9.24 3.24
C ASN A 39 11.15 9.66 4.60
N ASN A 40 11.24 10.95 4.93
CA ASN A 40 10.63 11.48 6.13
C ASN A 40 9.28 12.12 5.78
N CYS A 41 8.20 11.42 6.12
CA CYS A 41 6.82 11.80 5.81
C CYS A 41 6.08 12.14 7.11
N SER A 42 6.00 13.41 7.49
CA SER A 42 5.23 13.81 8.67
C SER A 42 3.75 13.96 8.30
N TRP A 43 3.01 12.89 8.50
CA TRP A 43 1.57 12.81 8.32
C TRP A 43 0.78 13.32 9.53
N ASP A 44 1.40 14.10 10.43
CA ASP A 44 0.71 14.74 11.56
C ASP A 44 -0.31 15.79 11.10
N SER A 45 -0.10 16.33 9.89
CA SER A 45 -1.06 17.15 9.14
C SER A 45 -0.88 16.91 7.63
N ILE A 46 -1.92 17.21 6.85
CA ILE A 46 -1.97 16.94 5.41
C ILE A 46 -2.40 18.17 4.62
N LYS A 47 -2.03 18.18 3.35
CA LYS A 47 -2.43 19.19 2.34
C LYS A 47 -2.72 18.50 1.01
N LYS A 48 -3.59 19.06 0.19
CA LYS A 48 -3.98 18.52 -1.10
C LYS A 48 -2.83 18.71 -2.07
N ALA A 49 -2.68 17.73 -2.96
CA ALA A 49 -1.87 17.91 -4.16
C ALA A 49 -2.51 19.02 -4.99
N PRO A 50 -1.70 19.92 -5.59
CA PRO A 50 -2.20 21.15 -6.19
C PRO A 50 -3.04 20.91 -7.46
N ARG A 51 -2.86 19.77 -8.15
CA ARG A 51 -3.50 19.52 -9.45
C ARG A 51 -3.77 18.04 -9.68
N VAL A 52 -5.05 17.71 -9.82
CA VAL A 52 -5.53 16.43 -10.37
C VAL A 52 -6.48 16.73 -11.50
N ASN A 53 -6.18 16.24 -12.70
CA ASN A 53 -7.05 16.47 -13.86
C ASN A 53 -8.41 15.76 -13.67
N GLU A 54 -9.50 16.51 -13.88
CA GLU A 54 -10.86 16.00 -13.69
C GLU A 54 -11.37 15.14 -14.87
N PHE A 55 -12.34 14.28 -14.58
CA PHE A 55 -13.19 13.56 -15.52
C PHE A 55 -14.31 14.47 -16.05
N ALA A 56 -14.90 14.11 -17.19
CA ALA A 56 -15.98 14.90 -17.79
C ALA A 56 -17.28 14.85 -16.97
N SER A 57 -17.57 13.73 -16.32
CA SER A 57 -18.76 13.48 -15.51
C SER A 57 -18.40 12.95 -14.12
N SER A 58 -19.29 13.18 -13.17
CA SER A 58 -19.16 12.68 -11.80
C SER A 58 -19.70 11.26 -11.67
N GLY A 59 -19.12 10.49 -10.76
CA GLY A 59 -19.70 9.22 -10.30
C GLY A 59 -18.84 8.55 -9.26
N THR A 60 -19.11 7.28 -8.99
CA THR A 60 -18.47 6.58 -7.87
C THR A 60 -17.14 5.99 -8.31
N LEU A 61 -16.08 6.40 -7.63
CA LEU A 61 -14.75 5.83 -7.78
C LEU A 61 -14.59 4.72 -6.72
N ASN A 62 -14.18 3.53 -7.13
CA ASN A 62 -14.21 2.32 -6.30
C ASN A 62 -12.83 1.94 -5.77
N ALA A 63 -11.76 2.13 -6.55
CA ALA A 63 -10.41 1.84 -6.09
C ALA A 63 -9.38 2.81 -6.68
N ILE A 64 -8.24 2.89 -5.99
CA ILE A 64 -7.07 3.68 -6.38
C ILE A 64 -5.81 2.88 -6.05
N SER A 65 -4.81 2.98 -6.91
CA SER A 65 -3.50 2.36 -6.69
C SER A 65 -2.40 3.26 -7.26
N PHE A 66 -1.25 3.29 -6.58
CA PHE A 66 -0.04 3.95 -7.06
C PHE A 66 0.94 2.90 -7.56
N SER A 67 1.61 3.18 -8.67
CA SER A 67 2.72 2.33 -9.10
C SER A 67 3.88 2.44 -8.10
N PRO A 68 4.54 1.33 -7.70
CA PRO A 68 5.66 1.35 -6.75
C PRO A 68 6.79 2.33 -7.07
N ASN A 69 7.06 2.58 -8.35
CA ASN A 69 8.06 3.55 -8.80
C ASN A 69 7.62 5.04 -8.69
N GLY A 70 6.40 5.31 -8.19
CA GLY A 70 5.84 6.64 -7.98
C GLY A 70 5.46 7.41 -9.25
N LYS A 71 5.50 6.79 -10.45
CA LYS A 71 5.24 7.48 -11.73
C LYS A 71 3.78 7.51 -12.15
N TYR A 72 2.97 6.56 -11.69
CA TYR A 72 1.58 6.40 -12.12
C TYR A 72 0.62 6.26 -10.94
N MET A 73 -0.61 6.69 -11.16
CA MET A 73 -1.77 6.43 -10.30
C MET A 73 -2.92 5.93 -11.18
N ALA A 74 -3.50 4.80 -10.80
CA ALA A 74 -4.67 4.22 -11.44
C ALA A 74 -5.88 4.42 -10.54
N VAL A 75 -7.03 4.74 -11.14
CA VAL A 75 -8.30 4.91 -10.44
C VAL A 75 -9.39 4.23 -11.27
N CYS A 76 -10.22 3.41 -10.63
CA CYS A 76 -11.36 2.80 -11.30
C CYS A 76 -12.69 3.15 -10.63
N GLY A 77 -13.79 3.00 -11.36
CA GLY A 77 -15.13 3.31 -10.86
C GLY A 77 -16.23 3.04 -11.87
N SER A 78 -17.41 3.61 -11.63
CA SER A 78 -18.62 3.46 -12.45
C SER A 78 -18.78 4.51 -13.55
N VAL A 79 -17.82 5.44 -13.68
CA VAL A 79 -17.82 6.49 -14.70
C VAL A 79 -16.94 6.08 -15.87
N GLY A 80 -17.49 6.09 -17.08
CA GLY A 80 -16.74 5.85 -18.31
C GLY A 80 -15.49 6.75 -18.42
N PRO A 81 -14.31 6.19 -18.77
CA PRO A 81 -14.08 4.85 -19.30
C PRO A 81 -13.77 3.80 -18.21
N TYR A 82 -14.20 3.99 -16.96
CA TYR A 82 -14.14 3.05 -15.83
C TYR A 82 -12.75 2.76 -15.26
N LEU A 83 -11.68 3.02 -16.01
CA LEU A 83 -10.29 3.03 -15.56
C LEU A 83 -9.59 4.29 -16.05
N PHE A 84 -9.00 5.03 -15.12
CA PHE A 84 -8.29 6.27 -15.38
C PHE A 84 -6.86 6.14 -14.90
N ILE A 85 -5.91 6.45 -15.78
CA ILE A 85 -4.49 6.44 -15.46
C ILE A 85 -3.95 7.86 -15.49
N TYR A 86 -3.22 8.20 -14.44
CA TYR A 86 -2.53 9.47 -14.28
C TYR A 86 -1.03 9.25 -14.27
N LYS A 87 -0.30 10.03 -15.06
CA LYS A 87 1.13 10.24 -14.90
C LYS A 87 1.36 11.27 -13.80
N ILE A 88 2.31 10.98 -12.92
CA ILE A 88 2.70 11.82 -11.79
C ILE A 88 4.04 12.45 -12.14
N ASP A 89 4.07 13.78 -12.21
CA ASP A 89 5.29 14.55 -12.40
C ASP A 89 5.24 15.82 -11.55
N ASN A 90 6.20 15.97 -10.62
CA ASN A 90 6.32 17.16 -9.76
C ASN A 90 5.00 17.61 -9.08
N ASP A 91 4.31 16.67 -8.42
CA ASP A 91 2.99 16.86 -7.77
C ASP A 91 1.83 17.19 -8.75
N VAL A 92 2.02 17.02 -10.05
CA VAL A 92 0.98 17.17 -11.08
C VAL A 92 0.52 15.81 -11.56
N PHE A 93 -0.79 15.56 -11.45
CA PHE A 93 -1.43 14.31 -11.86
C PHE A 93 -2.12 14.50 -13.21
N THR A 94 -1.42 14.15 -14.29
CA THR A 94 -1.90 14.35 -15.67
C THR A 94 -2.50 13.07 -16.21
N ARG A 95 -3.76 13.10 -16.65
CA ARG A 95 -4.42 11.93 -17.24
C ARG A 95 -3.73 11.52 -18.55
N ILE A 96 -3.39 10.24 -18.67
CA ILE A 96 -2.89 9.66 -19.92
C ILE A 96 -4.08 9.57 -20.88
N ALA A 97 -3.95 10.16 -22.07
CA ALA A 97 -5.07 10.37 -22.99
C ALA A 97 -5.48 9.13 -23.80
N THR A 98 -4.63 8.10 -23.85
CA THR A 98 -4.91 6.88 -24.63
C THR A 98 -6.08 6.11 -24.01
N SER A 99 -7.06 5.77 -24.84
CA SER A 99 -8.31 5.12 -24.43
C SER A 99 -8.06 3.71 -23.89
N ILE A 100 -7.94 3.58 -22.57
CA ILE A 100 -8.18 2.32 -21.90
C ILE A 100 -9.67 2.33 -21.54
N ASN A 101 -10.48 1.60 -22.30
CA ASN A 101 -11.88 1.38 -21.97
C ASN A 101 -12.10 -0.11 -21.72
N PRO A 102 -11.98 -0.58 -20.48
CA PRO A 102 -12.30 -1.95 -20.11
C PRO A 102 -13.76 -2.36 -20.40
N GLY A 103 -14.66 -1.41 -20.66
CA GLY A 103 -16.02 -1.69 -21.13
C GLY A 103 -17.09 -1.71 -20.02
N ASP A 104 -16.73 -1.79 -18.74
CA ASP A 104 -17.69 -1.75 -17.63
C ASP A 104 -17.04 -1.30 -16.31
N THR A 105 -17.86 -1.09 -15.28
CA THR A 105 -17.51 -0.63 -13.93
C THR A 105 -16.32 -1.39 -13.38
N GLY A 106 -15.32 -0.63 -12.92
CA GLY A 106 -14.15 -1.18 -12.26
C GLY A 106 -14.32 -1.20 -10.75
N ASN A 107 -14.05 -2.34 -10.12
CA ASN A 107 -14.15 -2.48 -8.67
C ASN A 107 -12.79 -2.40 -7.96
N GLY A 108 -11.74 -2.86 -8.63
CA GLY A 108 -10.38 -2.88 -8.08
C GLY A 108 -9.32 -2.70 -9.15
N CYS A 109 -8.19 -2.10 -8.77
CA CYS A 109 -7.01 -2.00 -9.61
C CYS A 109 -5.75 -2.06 -8.75
N ALA A 110 -4.69 -2.72 -9.25
CA ALA A 110 -3.43 -2.88 -8.53
C ALA A 110 -2.23 -2.90 -9.49
N PHE A 111 -1.22 -2.07 -9.24
CA PHE A 111 0.06 -2.18 -9.93
C PHE A 111 0.89 -3.36 -9.40
N SER A 112 1.64 -4.02 -10.27
CA SER A 112 2.65 -5.00 -9.88
C SER A 112 3.80 -4.33 -9.12
N ALA A 113 4.48 -5.10 -8.24
CA ALA A 113 5.60 -4.61 -7.43
C ALA A 113 6.73 -4.00 -8.29
N ASP A 114 6.96 -4.53 -9.49
CA ASP A 114 7.96 -4.03 -10.44
C ASP A 114 7.49 -2.84 -11.29
N SER A 115 6.26 -2.35 -11.07
CA SER A 115 5.60 -1.27 -11.81
C SER A 115 5.47 -1.51 -13.33
N LYS A 116 5.61 -2.75 -13.81
CA LYS A 116 5.47 -3.08 -15.24
C LYS A 116 4.08 -3.52 -15.65
N TYR A 117 3.22 -3.82 -14.69
CA TYR A 117 1.86 -4.27 -14.95
C TYR A 117 0.84 -3.54 -14.08
N LEU A 118 -0.38 -3.45 -14.61
CA LEU A 118 -1.57 -3.01 -13.90
C LEU A 118 -2.65 -4.07 -14.07
N MET A 119 -3.14 -4.60 -12.96
CA MET A 119 -4.33 -5.42 -12.92
C MET A 119 -5.55 -4.56 -12.69
N PHE A 120 -6.65 -4.89 -13.35
CA PHE A 120 -7.94 -4.25 -13.22
C PHE A 120 -9.05 -5.31 -13.16
N VAL A 121 -10.01 -5.16 -12.24
CA VAL A 121 -11.17 -6.06 -12.11
C VAL A 121 -12.49 -5.33 -12.32
N THR A 122 -13.43 -5.99 -13.00
CA THR A 122 -14.67 -5.40 -13.52
C THR A 122 -15.86 -6.35 -13.47
N ASP A 123 -17.06 -5.79 -13.61
CA ASP A 123 -18.35 -6.49 -13.57
C ASP A 123 -18.66 -7.32 -14.83
N SER A 124 -17.99 -7.03 -15.96
CA SER A 124 -18.25 -7.71 -17.25
C SER A 124 -17.09 -8.60 -17.69
N THR A 125 -17.37 -9.61 -18.51
CA THR A 125 -16.32 -10.50 -19.05
C THR A 125 -15.31 -9.70 -19.86
N PRO A 126 -13.98 -9.90 -19.64
CA PRO A 126 -13.35 -11.05 -18.98
C PRO A 126 -13.19 -10.97 -17.45
N PHE A 127 -13.86 -10.04 -16.77
CA PHE A 127 -13.84 -9.77 -15.32
C PHE A 127 -12.52 -9.26 -14.76
N GLN A 128 -11.40 -9.61 -15.39
CA GLN A 128 -10.08 -9.12 -15.02
C GLN A 128 -9.24 -8.86 -16.26
N MET A 129 -8.54 -7.73 -16.29
CA MET A 129 -7.70 -7.31 -17.40
C MET A 129 -6.31 -6.98 -16.87
N LEU A 130 -5.30 -7.47 -17.57
CA LEU A 130 -3.90 -7.19 -17.28
C LEU A 130 -3.37 -6.26 -18.36
N TYR A 131 -2.74 -5.17 -17.94
CA TYR A 131 -2.07 -4.22 -18.83
C TYR A 131 -0.58 -4.26 -18.57
N SER A 132 0.24 -4.45 -19.61
CA SER A 132 1.67 -4.17 -19.54
C SER A 132 1.92 -2.67 -19.72
N ILE A 133 2.99 -2.17 -19.10
CA ILE A 133 3.31 -0.75 -19.01
C ILE A 133 4.66 -0.51 -19.67
N ASP A 134 4.67 0.25 -20.76
CA ASP A 134 5.89 0.83 -21.31
C ASP A 134 6.11 2.22 -20.70
N ALA A 135 6.96 2.26 -19.68
CA ALA A 135 7.26 3.50 -18.96
C ALA A 135 8.09 4.53 -19.76
N ALA A 136 8.63 4.14 -20.92
CA ALA A 136 9.34 5.08 -21.81
C ALA A 136 8.36 5.88 -22.67
N THR A 137 7.22 5.29 -23.01
CA THR A 137 6.21 5.88 -23.89
C THR A 137 4.90 6.22 -23.17
N ASP A 138 4.78 5.88 -21.88
CA ASP A 138 3.56 6.00 -21.08
C ASP A 138 2.38 5.19 -21.67
N VAL A 139 2.65 4.10 -22.37
CA VAL A 139 1.66 3.26 -23.04
C VAL A 139 1.29 2.05 -22.19
N PHE A 140 -0.03 1.82 -22.06
CA PHE A 140 -0.61 0.67 -21.38
C PHE A 140 -1.24 -0.26 -22.41
N THR A 141 -0.72 -1.48 -22.53
CA THR A 141 -1.17 -2.45 -23.54
C THR A 141 -1.86 -3.62 -22.85
N GLN A 142 -3.11 -3.91 -23.20
CA GLN A 142 -3.79 -5.09 -22.68
C GLN A 142 -3.07 -6.35 -23.15
N VAL A 143 -2.72 -7.22 -22.21
CA VAL A 143 -2.10 -8.52 -22.47
C VAL A 143 -3.00 -9.64 -21.96
N SER A 144 -2.70 -10.88 -22.35
CA SER A 144 -3.46 -12.04 -21.89
C SER A 144 -3.44 -12.15 -20.37
N ASN A 145 -4.62 -12.24 -19.77
CA ASN A 145 -4.76 -12.55 -18.35
C ASN A 145 -5.14 -14.03 -18.18
N PRO A 146 -4.38 -14.82 -17.39
CA PRO A 146 -4.72 -16.22 -17.12
C PRO A 146 -5.93 -16.42 -16.19
N TYR A 147 -6.54 -15.35 -15.66
CA TYR A 147 -7.73 -15.47 -14.84
C TYR A 147 -8.97 -15.91 -15.64
N THR A 148 -9.58 -17.03 -15.24
CA THR A 148 -10.81 -17.59 -15.85
C THR A 148 -11.99 -17.67 -14.89
N GLY A 149 -11.98 -16.89 -13.80
CA GLY A 149 -13.04 -16.93 -12.78
C GLY A 149 -14.18 -15.95 -13.05
N SER A 150 -14.77 -15.42 -11.97
CA SER A 150 -15.93 -14.51 -11.99
C SER A 150 -15.52 -13.05 -11.75
N TRP A 151 -16.49 -12.13 -11.81
CA TRP A 151 -16.35 -10.79 -11.23
C TRP A 151 -15.82 -10.82 -9.79
N ALA A 152 -15.10 -9.77 -9.43
CA ALA A 152 -14.38 -9.61 -8.17
C ALA A 152 -14.45 -8.15 -7.70
N PHE A 153 -14.42 -7.95 -6.39
CA PHE A 153 -14.45 -6.60 -5.80
C PHE A 153 -13.07 -6.01 -5.57
N ALA A 154 -12.07 -6.83 -5.28
CA ALA A 154 -10.71 -6.38 -4.97
C ALA A 154 -9.66 -7.26 -5.60
N CYS A 155 -8.51 -6.66 -5.92
CA CYS A 155 -7.31 -7.37 -6.35
C CYS A 155 -6.07 -6.66 -5.78
N GLU A 156 -5.01 -7.42 -5.50
CA GLU A 156 -3.78 -6.90 -4.91
C GLU A 156 -2.58 -7.79 -5.29
N PHE A 157 -1.42 -7.18 -5.52
CA PHE A 157 -0.15 -7.90 -5.60
C PHE A 157 0.52 -7.94 -4.22
N SER A 158 1.25 -9.01 -3.90
CA SER A 158 2.10 -8.99 -2.71
C SER A 158 3.20 -7.92 -2.87
N PRO A 159 3.73 -7.37 -1.76
CA PRO A 159 4.75 -6.32 -1.80
C PRO A 159 6.02 -6.69 -2.58
N ASP A 160 6.35 -7.98 -2.66
CA ASP A 160 7.49 -8.50 -3.44
C ASP A 160 7.13 -8.95 -4.86
N GLY A 161 5.86 -8.88 -5.25
CA GLY A 161 5.38 -9.22 -6.59
C GLY A 161 5.30 -10.71 -6.89
N GLU A 162 5.64 -11.60 -5.95
CA GLU A 162 5.62 -13.05 -6.15
C GLU A 162 4.21 -13.64 -6.12
N MET A 163 3.24 -12.89 -5.58
CA MET A 163 1.85 -13.33 -5.42
C MET A 163 0.87 -12.29 -5.95
N TYR A 164 -0.28 -12.77 -6.42
CA TYR A 164 -1.44 -11.97 -6.79
C TYR A 164 -2.69 -12.56 -6.13
N ALA A 165 -3.46 -11.73 -5.43
CA ALA A 165 -4.70 -12.12 -4.79
C ALA A 165 -5.88 -11.38 -5.44
N VAL A 166 -7.01 -12.07 -5.50
CA VAL A 166 -8.28 -11.52 -5.97
C VAL A 166 -9.43 -12.03 -5.10
N ALA A 167 -10.47 -11.20 -4.95
CA ALA A 167 -11.67 -11.47 -4.16
C ALA A 167 -12.90 -11.68 -5.06
N PRO A 168 -13.08 -12.88 -5.65
CA PRO A 168 -14.25 -13.16 -6.47
C PRO A 168 -15.53 -13.09 -5.62
N THR A 169 -16.66 -12.74 -6.23
CA THR A 169 -17.92 -12.73 -5.47
C THR A 169 -18.47 -14.13 -5.20
N ALA A 170 -18.00 -15.13 -5.94
CA ALA A 170 -18.37 -16.53 -5.79
C ALA A 170 -17.25 -17.30 -5.07
N SER A 171 -17.60 -18.45 -4.48
CA SER A 171 -16.62 -19.37 -3.89
C SER A 171 -15.48 -19.63 -4.89
N PRO A 172 -14.20 -19.51 -4.47
CA PRO A 172 -13.71 -19.58 -3.10
C PRO A 172 -13.65 -18.24 -2.32
N TYR A 173 -14.16 -17.13 -2.86
CA TYR A 173 -14.12 -15.77 -2.28
C TYR A 173 -12.73 -15.14 -2.11
N LEU A 174 -11.67 -15.94 -2.07
CA LEU A 174 -10.27 -15.54 -2.17
C LEU A 174 -9.54 -16.52 -3.08
N ALA A 175 -8.99 -16.02 -4.18
CA ALA A 175 -8.12 -16.79 -5.06
C ALA A 175 -6.73 -16.16 -5.07
N ILE A 176 -5.71 -16.99 -4.91
CA ILE A 176 -4.31 -16.58 -4.83
C ILE A 176 -3.55 -17.27 -5.95
N TYR A 177 -2.68 -16.52 -6.61
CA TYR A 177 -1.84 -16.96 -7.71
C TYR A 177 -0.39 -16.69 -7.36
N SER A 178 0.51 -17.61 -7.66
CA SER A 178 1.93 -17.28 -7.76
C SER A 178 2.19 -16.60 -9.09
N VAL A 179 3.15 -15.67 -9.11
CA VAL A 179 3.53 -14.86 -10.27
C VAL A 179 4.99 -15.16 -10.58
N SER A 180 5.28 -15.68 -11.77
CA SER A 180 6.66 -15.92 -12.22
C SER A 180 7.35 -14.61 -12.61
N GLU A 181 8.68 -14.63 -12.72
CA GLU A 181 9.48 -13.53 -13.29
C GLU A 181 9.04 -13.15 -14.72
N THR A 182 8.44 -14.11 -15.45
CA THR A 182 7.90 -13.94 -16.81
C THR A 182 6.40 -13.62 -16.82
N ASN A 183 5.82 -13.23 -15.68
CA ASN A 183 4.40 -12.88 -15.52
C ASN A 183 3.42 -14.00 -15.91
N VAL A 184 3.80 -15.25 -15.63
CA VAL A 184 2.88 -16.38 -15.66
C VAL A 184 2.23 -16.52 -14.29
N TYR A 185 0.90 -16.47 -14.25
CA TYR A 185 0.15 -16.62 -13.01
C TYR A 185 -0.34 -18.04 -12.85
N THR A 186 0.00 -18.68 -11.73
CA THR A 186 -0.42 -20.06 -11.42
C THR A 186 -1.31 -20.06 -10.20
N LYS A 187 -2.57 -20.49 -10.36
CA LYS A 187 -3.52 -20.53 -9.24
C LYS A 187 -3.06 -21.52 -8.17
N LEU A 188 -3.00 -21.08 -6.92
CA LEU A 188 -2.74 -21.93 -5.77
C LEU A 188 -4.01 -22.68 -5.34
N ALA A 189 -3.83 -23.75 -4.56
CA ALA A 189 -4.94 -24.41 -3.90
C ALA A 189 -5.71 -23.42 -3.01
N ASN A 190 -7.05 -23.52 -3.02
CA ASN A 190 -7.89 -22.64 -2.21
C ASN A 190 -7.56 -22.83 -0.71
N PRO A 191 -7.61 -21.76 0.10
CA PRO A 191 -7.41 -21.88 1.54
C PRO A 191 -8.47 -22.77 2.20
N SER A 192 -8.13 -23.39 3.33
CA SER A 192 -9.08 -24.10 4.19
C SER A 192 -8.88 -23.66 5.66
N PRO A 193 -9.94 -23.18 6.35
CA PRO A 193 -11.28 -22.90 5.81
C PRO A 193 -11.29 -21.76 4.78
N LEU A 194 -12.28 -21.75 3.90
CA LEU A 194 -12.55 -20.63 3.00
C LEU A 194 -12.94 -19.37 3.79
N PRO A 195 -12.74 -18.16 3.24
CA PRO A 195 -13.42 -16.98 3.75
C PRO A 195 -14.94 -17.20 3.81
N ALA A 196 -15.60 -16.59 4.78
CA ALA A 196 -17.03 -16.82 5.02
C ALA A 196 -17.92 -16.24 3.91
N ASN A 197 -17.45 -15.21 3.20
CA ASN A 197 -18.17 -14.55 2.10
C ASN A 197 -17.19 -13.80 1.20
N ASN A 198 -17.71 -13.17 0.15
CA ASN A 198 -16.97 -12.24 -0.69
C ASN A 198 -16.42 -11.05 0.10
N GLY A 199 -15.22 -10.61 -0.29
CA GLY A 199 -14.55 -9.46 0.31
C GLY A 199 -14.54 -8.27 -0.62
N ASN A 200 -14.65 -7.07 -0.04
CA ASN A 200 -14.50 -5.79 -0.70
C ASN A 200 -13.04 -5.31 -0.71
N ASP A 201 -12.18 -5.92 0.11
CA ASP A 201 -10.79 -5.49 0.30
C ASP A 201 -9.88 -6.67 0.66
N ILE A 202 -8.65 -6.64 0.16
CA ILE A 202 -7.58 -7.61 0.42
C ILE A 202 -6.40 -6.83 1.01
N ALA A 203 -5.71 -7.45 1.97
CA ALA A 203 -4.44 -6.91 2.44
C ALA A 203 -3.38 -8.00 2.59
N PHE A 204 -2.24 -7.81 1.94
CA PHE A 204 -1.01 -8.50 2.28
C PHE A 204 -0.29 -7.85 3.48
N SER A 205 0.39 -8.66 4.29
CA SER A 205 1.41 -8.14 5.21
C SER A 205 2.60 -7.60 4.43
N GLY A 206 3.35 -6.63 4.99
CA GLY A 206 4.48 -6.01 4.27
C GLY A 206 5.63 -6.97 3.90
N ASP A 207 5.73 -8.13 4.54
CA ASP A 207 6.64 -9.22 4.15
C ASP A 207 6.06 -10.16 3.06
N GLY A 208 4.82 -9.94 2.65
CA GLY A 208 4.06 -10.75 1.68
C GLY A 208 3.77 -12.18 2.16
N VAL A 209 3.95 -12.49 3.45
CA VAL A 209 3.79 -13.85 4.00
C VAL A 209 2.35 -14.11 4.45
N TYR A 210 1.59 -13.08 4.79
CA TYR A 210 0.22 -13.20 5.27
C TYR A 210 -0.74 -12.41 4.40
N VAL A 211 -1.98 -12.89 4.31
CA VAL A 211 -3.05 -12.22 3.58
C VAL A 211 -4.35 -12.32 4.38
N ALA A 212 -5.14 -11.25 4.33
CA ALA A 212 -6.46 -11.15 4.94
C ALA A 212 -7.48 -10.60 3.93
N LEU A 213 -8.75 -10.91 4.16
CA LEU A 213 -9.88 -10.47 3.34
C LEU A 213 -10.96 -9.86 4.27
N ALA A 214 -11.50 -8.71 3.90
CA ALA A 214 -12.62 -8.06 4.57
C ALA A 214 -13.74 -7.71 3.57
N GLY A 215 -14.99 -7.72 4.03
CA GLY A 215 -16.18 -7.39 3.25
C GLY A 215 -17.47 -7.36 4.08
N TYR A 216 -18.53 -6.77 3.51
CA TYR A 216 -19.75 -6.40 4.24
C TYR A 216 -20.41 -7.55 5.02
N ASN A 217 -20.38 -8.75 4.44
CA ASN A 217 -20.98 -9.96 5.03
C ASN A 217 -19.96 -10.88 5.71
N ILE A 218 -18.72 -10.42 5.89
CA ILE A 218 -17.68 -11.15 6.62
C ILE A 218 -17.78 -10.76 8.09
N THR A 219 -18.08 -11.76 8.93
CA THR A 219 -18.18 -11.62 10.40
C THR A 219 -16.97 -12.15 11.16
N THR A 220 -16.06 -12.80 10.44
CA THR A 220 -14.80 -13.34 10.94
C THR A 220 -13.72 -13.11 9.89
N VAL A 221 -12.70 -12.32 10.23
CA VAL A 221 -11.57 -12.08 9.34
C VAL A 221 -10.51 -13.15 9.61
N ASN A 222 -10.23 -13.97 8.59
CA ASN A 222 -9.21 -15.00 8.63
C ASN A 222 -7.86 -14.45 8.20
N ILE A 223 -6.79 -14.91 8.85
CA ILE A 223 -5.42 -14.70 8.44
C ILE A 223 -4.91 -15.99 7.82
N TYR A 224 -4.45 -15.89 6.58
CA TYR A 224 -3.81 -16.98 5.87
C TYR A 224 -2.32 -16.72 5.73
N LYS A 225 -1.51 -17.76 5.89
CA LYS A 225 -0.08 -17.75 5.60
C LYS A 225 0.16 -18.35 4.22
N ILE A 226 0.97 -17.66 3.43
CA ILE A 226 1.47 -18.10 2.15
C ILE A 226 2.87 -18.66 2.35
N ASP A 227 3.06 -19.92 1.96
CA ASP A 227 4.38 -20.51 1.78
C ASP A 227 4.72 -20.47 0.29
N LYS A 228 5.57 -19.52 -0.10
CA LYS A 228 5.93 -19.26 -1.50
C LYS A 228 6.82 -20.36 -2.09
N ALA A 229 7.65 -20.99 -1.26
CA ALA A 229 8.48 -22.11 -1.69
C ALA A 229 7.65 -23.35 -2.02
N LEU A 230 6.58 -23.57 -1.24
CA LEU A 230 5.67 -24.70 -1.44
C LEU A 230 4.45 -24.35 -2.29
N ASN A 231 4.23 -23.08 -2.64
CA ASN A 231 3.02 -22.60 -3.31
C ASN A 231 1.73 -23.02 -2.58
N THR A 232 1.72 -22.87 -1.25
CA THR A 232 0.55 -23.25 -0.41
C THR A 232 0.01 -22.08 0.41
N VAL A 233 -1.29 -22.15 0.71
CA VAL A 233 -2.01 -21.18 1.55
C VAL A 233 -2.61 -21.94 2.73
N THR A 234 -2.28 -21.53 3.95
CA THR A 234 -2.69 -22.21 5.19
C THR A 234 -3.37 -21.25 6.15
N TYR A 235 -4.42 -21.68 6.82
CA TYR A 235 -5.07 -20.89 7.88
C TYR A 235 -4.14 -20.75 9.10
N VAL A 236 -4.11 -19.54 9.67
CA VAL A 236 -3.29 -19.20 10.84
C VAL A 236 -4.18 -18.96 12.05
N CYS A 237 -5.05 -17.96 11.96
CA CYS A 237 -5.94 -17.53 13.02
C CYS A 237 -7.05 -16.66 12.44
N SER A 238 -7.95 -16.21 13.31
CA SER A 238 -9.02 -15.28 12.93
C SER A 238 -9.41 -14.38 14.08
N THR A 239 -10.18 -13.34 13.76
CA THR A 239 -10.85 -12.49 14.75
C THR A 239 -12.31 -12.27 14.35
N ALA A 240 -13.21 -12.31 15.33
CA ALA A 240 -14.62 -12.02 15.13
C ALA A 240 -14.84 -10.50 15.09
N ILE A 241 -15.44 -10.01 14.00
CA ILE A 241 -15.82 -8.61 13.81
C ILE A 241 -17.13 -8.55 13.03
N SER A 242 -18.10 -7.76 13.47
CA SER A 242 -19.34 -7.58 12.74
C SER A 242 -19.16 -6.74 11.46
N SER A 243 -19.58 -7.24 10.30
CA SER A 243 -19.75 -6.48 9.04
C SER A 243 -18.58 -5.56 8.68
N THR A 244 -17.52 -6.17 8.19
CA THR A 244 -16.29 -5.48 7.79
C THR A 244 -16.44 -4.72 6.47
N GLN A 245 -15.56 -3.77 6.16
CA GLN A 245 -15.53 -3.10 4.85
C GLN A 245 -14.14 -3.09 4.22
N GLY A 246 -13.12 -2.81 5.02
CA GLY A 246 -11.74 -2.69 4.58
C GLY A 246 -10.79 -3.27 5.61
N VAL A 247 -9.60 -3.62 5.15
CA VAL A 247 -8.56 -4.25 5.97
C VAL A 247 -7.19 -3.74 5.52
N CYS A 248 -6.28 -3.50 6.45
CA CYS A 248 -4.89 -3.26 6.11
C CYS A 248 -3.93 -3.79 7.18
N PHE A 249 -2.80 -4.31 6.75
CA PHE A 249 -1.67 -4.56 7.63
C PHE A 249 -0.83 -3.30 7.81
N SER A 250 -0.19 -3.15 8.96
CA SER A 250 0.93 -2.22 9.08
C SER A 250 2.10 -2.70 8.20
N PRO A 251 2.97 -1.79 7.71
CA PRO A 251 4.11 -2.15 6.86
C PRO A 251 5.05 -3.21 7.47
N ASP A 252 5.24 -3.20 8.79
CA ASP A 252 6.04 -4.22 9.48
C ASP A 252 5.29 -5.56 9.67
N GLY A 253 4.01 -5.62 9.33
CA GLY A 253 3.10 -6.76 9.48
C GLY A 253 2.76 -7.10 10.93
N ASN A 254 3.02 -6.20 11.89
CA ASN A 254 2.77 -6.44 13.31
C ASN A 254 1.38 -6.01 13.77
N TYR A 255 0.67 -5.21 12.97
CA TYR A 255 -0.70 -4.78 13.26
C TYR A 255 -1.61 -5.04 12.06
N LEU A 256 -2.88 -5.28 12.35
CA LEU A 256 -3.97 -5.40 11.40
C LEU A 256 -5.07 -4.41 11.80
N CYS A 257 -5.44 -3.51 10.91
CA CYS A 257 -6.63 -2.67 11.07
C CYS A 257 -7.77 -3.26 10.23
N ILE A 258 -8.97 -3.27 10.82
CA ILE A 258 -10.21 -3.65 10.14
C ILE A 258 -11.23 -2.55 10.41
N VAL A 259 -11.80 -1.97 9.35
CA VAL A 259 -12.95 -1.05 9.45
C VAL A 259 -14.25 -1.83 9.31
N HIS A 260 -15.29 -1.40 10.03
CA HIS A 260 -16.54 -2.15 10.15
C HIS A 260 -17.75 -1.24 10.46
N ALA A 261 -18.96 -1.79 10.30
CA ALA A 261 -20.21 -1.03 10.32
C ALA A 261 -20.64 -0.52 11.71
N SER A 262 -20.20 -1.20 12.77
CA SER A 262 -20.65 -0.95 14.15
C SER A 262 -19.59 -0.22 14.95
N SER A 263 -19.98 0.59 15.94
CA SER A 263 -19.02 1.19 16.88
C SER A 263 -18.09 0.12 17.48
N PRO A 264 -16.75 0.31 17.50
CA PRO A 264 -16.00 1.56 17.30
C PRO A 264 -15.69 1.98 15.86
N PHE A 265 -16.33 1.36 14.86
CA PHE A 265 -16.20 1.58 13.41
C PHE A 265 -14.86 1.20 12.78
N PHE A 266 -13.83 0.98 13.61
CA PHE A 266 -12.63 0.24 13.25
C PHE A 266 -12.01 -0.41 14.49
N SER A 267 -11.27 -1.49 14.30
CA SER A 267 -10.51 -2.17 15.34
C SER A 267 -9.10 -2.42 14.85
N VAL A 268 -8.10 -2.22 15.72
CA VAL A 268 -6.71 -2.58 15.44
C VAL A 268 -6.31 -3.77 16.32
N PHE A 269 -5.62 -4.73 15.72
CA PHE A 269 -5.11 -5.92 16.38
C PHE A 269 -3.60 -5.94 16.26
N LYS A 270 -2.92 -6.30 17.34
CA LYS A 270 -1.53 -6.73 17.30
C LYS A 270 -1.49 -8.18 16.84
N PHE A 271 -0.67 -8.45 15.83
CA PHE A 271 -0.50 -9.78 15.27
C PHE A 271 0.79 -10.40 15.79
N ASP A 272 0.65 -11.39 16.67
CA ASP A 272 1.77 -12.22 17.08
C ASP A 272 1.92 -13.36 16.07
N LYS A 273 2.92 -13.23 15.18
CA LYS A 273 3.24 -14.22 14.14
C LYS A 273 3.74 -15.55 14.71
N VAL A 274 4.31 -15.54 15.92
CA VAL A 274 4.86 -16.74 16.59
C VAL A 274 3.74 -17.49 17.30
N ALA A 275 2.98 -16.79 18.14
CA ALA A 275 1.83 -17.35 18.82
C ALA A 275 0.65 -17.61 17.86
N LYS A 276 0.68 -17.02 16.66
CA LYS A 276 -0.39 -17.08 15.65
C LYS A 276 -1.71 -16.55 16.22
N THR A 277 -1.68 -15.40 16.87
CA THR A 277 -2.87 -14.79 17.50
C THR A 277 -3.02 -13.33 17.13
N LEU A 278 -4.28 -12.87 17.10
CA LEU A 278 -4.64 -11.46 16.99
C LEU A 278 -5.14 -10.98 18.36
N THR A 279 -4.48 -9.98 18.92
CA THR A 279 -4.90 -9.35 20.18
C THR A 279 -5.37 -7.94 19.90
N LYS A 280 -6.65 -7.65 20.17
CA LYS A 280 -7.21 -6.30 19.97
C LYS A 280 -6.52 -5.29 20.90
N ILE A 281 -6.02 -4.18 20.35
CA ILE A 281 -5.51 -3.06 21.15
C ILE A 281 -6.66 -2.14 21.58
N ALA A 282 -6.43 -1.31 22.60
CA ALA A 282 -7.46 -0.41 23.11
C ALA A 282 -7.98 0.54 22.01
N ASN A 283 -9.30 0.78 21.99
CA ASN A 283 -9.89 1.77 21.10
C ASN A 283 -9.31 3.17 21.43
N PRO A 284 -9.14 4.06 20.44
CA PRO A 284 -8.77 5.44 20.71
C PRO A 284 -9.87 6.16 21.49
N ALA A 285 -9.49 7.18 22.26
CA ALA A 285 -10.45 7.98 23.05
C ALA A 285 -11.49 8.72 22.17
N VAL A 286 -11.13 9.04 20.92
CA VAL A 286 -12.03 9.70 19.97
C VAL A 286 -12.31 8.76 18.80
N LEU A 287 -13.53 8.25 18.73
CA LEU A 287 -13.99 7.34 17.68
C LEU A 287 -14.46 8.11 16.44
N PRO A 288 -14.50 7.46 15.26
CA PRO A 288 -15.30 7.94 14.14
C PRO A 288 -16.78 8.09 14.55
N ALA A 289 -17.50 8.99 13.88
CA ALA A 289 -18.92 9.20 14.15
C ALA A 289 -19.85 8.20 13.42
N ALA A 290 -19.32 7.47 12.42
CA ALA A 290 -20.03 6.46 11.64
C ALA A 290 -19.07 5.42 11.09
N TYR A 291 -19.62 4.40 10.42
CA TYR A 291 -18.84 3.36 9.75
C TYR A 291 -17.80 3.95 8.80
N CYS A 292 -16.66 3.27 8.72
CA CYS A 292 -15.55 3.65 7.85
C CYS A 292 -15.53 2.79 6.60
N SER A 293 -15.24 3.40 5.45
CA SER A 293 -15.18 2.71 4.15
C SER A 293 -13.85 1.99 3.92
N THR A 294 -12.75 2.56 4.41
CA THR A 294 -11.39 2.05 4.17
C THR A 294 -10.44 2.45 5.30
N CYS A 295 -9.32 1.75 5.38
CA CYS A 295 -8.21 2.07 6.26
C CYS A 295 -6.86 1.80 5.59
N VAL A 296 -5.86 2.65 5.81
CA VAL A 296 -4.49 2.46 5.31
C VAL A 296 -3.46 2.98 6.31
N PHE A 297 -2.34 2.28 6.48
CA PHE A 297 -1.22 2.75 7.29
C PHE A 297 -0.25 3.60 6.48
N SER A 298 0.40 4.58 7.11
CA SER A 298 1.58 5.23 6.53
C SER A 298 2.73 4.24 6.34
N PRO A 299 3.69 4.46 5.39
CA PRO A 299 4.78 3.52 5.12
C PRO A 299 5.73 3.22 6.29
N ASP A 300 5.82 4.11 7.27
CA ASP A 300 6.54 3.90 8.53
C ASP A 300 5.70 3.14 9.59
N GLY A 301 4.40 2.96 9.31
CA GLY A 301 3.38 2.35 10.17
C GLY A 301 3.03 3.17 11.41
N THR A 302 3.34 4.46 11.46
CA THR A 302 3.08 5.30 12.65
C THR A 302 1.75 6.04 12.58
N LYS A 303 1.17 6.21 11.38
CA LYS A 303 -0.17 6.76 11.18
C LYS A 303 -1.10 5.72 10.58
N LEU A 304 -2.35 5.77 11.02
CA LEU A 304 -3.48 5.05 10.45
C LEU A 304 -4.49 6.07 9.95
N PHE A 305 -4.79 6.00 8.65
CA PHE A 305 -5.85 6.76 8.02
C PHE A 305 -7.11 5.91 7.98
N VAL A 306 -8.24 6.47 8.40
CA VAL A 306 -9.56 5.87 8.22
C VAL A 306 -10.51 6.91 7.63
N THR A 307 -11.47 6.45 6.82
CA THR A 307 -12.39 7.32 6.10
C THR A 307 -13.83 7.09 6.57
N PRO A 308 -14.35 7.87 7.53
CA PRO A 308 -15.73 7.73 8.00
C PRO A 308 -16.73 8.25 6.97
N ASN A 309 -17.83 7.53 6.75
CA ASN A 309 -18.77 7.82 5.67
C ASN A 309 -19.51 9.18 5.78
N VAL A 310 -19.70 9.68 7.00
CA VAL A 310 -20.39 10.96 7.26
C VAL A 310 -19.42 12.10 7.59
N SER A 311 -18.12 11.83 7.60
CA SER A 311 -17.11 12.83 7.90
C SER A 311 -16.65 13.51 6.61
N PRO A 312 -16.61 14.85 6.56
CA PRO A 312 -15.96 15.54 5.46
C PRO A 312 -14.42 15.48 5.56
N TYR A 313 -13.88 14.80 6.58
CA TYR A 313 -12.44 14.69 6.80
C TYR A 313 -12.00 13.24 6.87
N ILE A 314 -10.82 12.96 6.31
CA ILE A 314 -10.05 11.76 6.65
C ILE A 314 -9.66 11.86 8.12
N HIS A 315 -9.88 10.79 8.88
CA HIS A 315 -9.41 10.71 10.26
C HIS A 315 -8.00 10.12 10.29
N ILE A 316 -7.09 10.79 10.98
CA ILE A 316 -5.70 10.35 11.18
C ILE A 316 -5.53 9.95 12.64
N TYR A 317 -5.04 8.75 12.87
CA TYR A 317 -4.67 8.24 14.18
C TYR A 317 -3.16 8.00 14.23
N SER A 318 -2.49 8.53 15.25
CA SER A 318 -1.10 8.17 15.54
C SER A 318 -1.05 6.90 16.37
N LEU A 319 -0.27 5.92 15.93
CA LEU A 319 -0.01 4.67 16.64
C LEU A 319 1.37 4.74 17.31
N ASN A 320 1.38 4.75 18.65
CA ASN A 320 2.61 4.52 19.39
C ASN A 320 2.86 3.01 19.51
N LYS A 321 3.74 2.47 18.65
CA LYS A 321 4.08 1.04 18.60
C LYS A 321 4.75 0.49 19.88
N SER A 322 5.33 1.36 20.72
CA SER A 322 5.95 0.92 21.98
C SER A 322 4.94 0.71 23.10
N THR A 323 3.79 1.40 23.04
CA THR A 323 2.73 1.33 24.05
C THR A 323 1.43 0.76 23.52
N ASP A 324 1.34 0.45 22.23
CA ASP A 324 0.12 0.00 21.54
C ASP A 324 -1.07 0.97 21.69
N VAL A 325 -0.79 2.29 21.73
CA VAL A 325 -1.81 3.34 21.94
C VAL A 325 -2.11 4.07 20.63
N LEU A 326 -3.41 4.18 20.30
CA LEU A 326 -3.93 5.01 19.23
C LEU A 326 -4.41 6.36 19.76
N THR A 327 -3.93 7.45 19.17
CA THR A 327 -4.34 8.82 19.48
C THR A 327 -4.88 9.50 18.24
N LYS A 328 -6.12 9.98 18.28
CA LYS A 328 -6.69 10.74 17.16
C LYS A 328 -5.97 12.09 17.04
N LEU A 329 -5.51 12.41 15.84
CA LEU A 329 -4.97 13.73 15.51
C LEU A 329 -6.08 14.70 15.14
N ALA A 330 -5.73 15.99 15.11
CA ALA A 330 -6.63 17.04 14.65
C ALA A 330 -7.13 16.75 13.22
N ASN A 331 -8.36 17.14 12.92
CA ASN A 331 -8.85 17.04 11.55
C ASN A 331 -7.99 17.92 10.63
N PRO A 332 -7.73 17.49 9.39
CA PRO A 332 -7.09 18.34 8.40
C PRO A 332 -7.91 19.60 8.15
N THR A 333 -7.24 20.69 7.77
CA THR A 333 -7.90 21.93 7.37
C THR A 333 -8.66 21.79 6.05
N GLU A 334 -8.32 20.78 5.25
CA GLU A 334 -8.89 20.53 3.94
C GLU A 334 -9.87 19.36 3.98
N MET A 335 -11.09 19.61 3.52
CA MET A 335 -12.17 18.63 3.46
C MET A 335 -12.07 17.78 2.20
N LEU A 336 -12.57 16.55 2.29
CA LEU A 336 -12.97 15.76 1.12
C LEU A 336 -14.16 16.46 0.45
N ALA A 337 -14.15 16.52 -0.89
CA ALA A 337 -15.26 17.07 -1.64
C ALA A 337 -16.54 16.22 -1.52
N GLN A 338 -16.39 14.91 -1.30
CA GLN A 338 -17.46 13.92 -1.23
C GLN A 338 -17.11 12.78 -0.26
N ILE A 339 -18.00 11.80 -0.11
CA ILE A 339 -17.77 10.63 0.76
C ILE A 339 -16.65 9.77 0.18
N GLY A 340 -15.57 9.59 0.93
CA GLY A 340 -14.46 8.74 0.50
C GLY A 340 -14.83 7.25 0.53
N THR A 341 -14.45 6.52 -0.53
CA THR A 341 -14.85 5.13 -0.78
C THR A 341 -13.69 4.15 -0.64
N PHE A 342 -12.48 4.53 -1.03
CA PHE A 342 -11.27 3.72 -0.91
C PHE A 342 -10.02 4.62 -0.76
N ALA A 343 -8.93 4.06 -0.26
CA ALA A 343 -7.69 4.78 0.00
C ALA A 343 -6.47 3.96 -0.37
N ALA A 344 -5.44 4.61 -0.90
CA ALA A 344 -4.13 4.02 -1.08
C ALA A 344 -3.04 5.05 -0.76
N ILE A 345 -1.93 4.59 -0.20
CA ILE A 345 -0.73 5.39 -0.01
C ILE A 345 0.32 4.92 -1.01
N ASP A 346 1.07 5.85 -1.60
CA ASP A 346 2.18 5.47 -2.47
C ASP A 346 3.35 4.90 -1.63
N ASN A 347 4.18 4.04 -2.25
CA ASN A 347 5.29 3.39 -1.56
C ASN A 347 6.27 4.39 -0.94
N SER A 348 6.47 5.56 -1.54
CA SER A 348 7.39 6.57 -1.00
C SER A 348 6.82 7.30 0.22
N GLY A 349 5.51 7.21 0.46
CA GLY A 349 4.80 7.93 1.53
C GLY A 349 4.54 9.40 1.24
N LYS A 350 4.72 9.83 -0.01
CA LYS A 350 4.53 11.20 -0.47
C LYS A 350 3.06 11.54 -0.73
N TYR A 351 2.23 10.57 -1.13
CA TYR A 351 0.85 10.77 -1.55
C TYR A 351 -0.10 9.78 -0.89
N LEU A 352 -1.23 10.29 -0.40
CA LEU A 352 -2.40 9.53 0.02
C LEU A 352 -3.53 9.84 -0.97
N GLY A 353 -3.89 8.87 -1.79
CA GLY A 353 -5.00 8.96 -2.72
C GLY A 353 -6.29 8.42 -2.11
N ILE A 354 -7.39 9.16 -2.28
CA ILE A 354 -8.72 8.80 -1.81
C ILE A 354 -9.70 8.87 -2.97
N THR A 355 -10.35 7.75 -3.27
CA THR A 355 -11.51 7.75 -4.17
C THR A 355 -12.75 8.24 -3.42
N CYS A 356 -13.68 8.86 -4.13
CA CYS A 356 -14.91 9.37 -3.54
C CYS A 356 -16.15 8.99 -4.38
N SER A 357 -17.31 8.95 -3.73
CA SER A 357 -18.60 8.86 -4.42
C SER A 357 -18.94 10.17 -5.13
N PHE A 358 -19.67 10.08 -6.25
CA PHE A 358 -20.13 11.24 -7.03
C PHE A 358 -19.04 12.29 -7.34
N SER A 359 -17.80 11.85 -7.55
CA SER A 359 -16.65 12.72 -7.78
C SER A 359 -16.23 12.72 -9.25
N ARG A 360 -15.60 13.82 -9.69
CA ARG A 360 -14.93 13.94 -10.99
C ARG A 360 -13.42 13.73 -10.91
N TYR A 361 -12.88 13.41 -9.74
CA TYR A 361 -11.45 13.17 -9.56
C TYR A 361 -11.21 12.42 -8.24
N PRO A 362 -10.12 11.65 -8.13
CA PRO A 362 -9.63 11.21 -6.83
C PRO A 362 -9.07 12.42 -6.05
N GLU A 363 -9.29 12.45 -4.74
CA GLU A 363 -8.62 13.42 -3.87
C GLU A 363 -7.21 12.89 -3.58
N VAL A 364 -6.18 13.72 -3.75
CA VAL A 364 -4.81 13.35 -3.43
C VAL A 364 -4.27 14.30 -2.38
N TYR A 365 -3.77 13.75 -1.28
CA TYR A 365 -3.15 14.47 -0.18
C TYR A 365 -1.66 14.13 -0.11
N LYS A 366 -0.88 15.01 0.52
CA LYS A 366 0.54 14.84 0.84
C LYS A 366 0.79 15.27 2.28
N PRO A 367 1.86 14.78 2.93
CA PRO A 367 2.19 15.21 4.28
C PRO A 367 2.56 16.70 4.26
N ALA A 368 2.29 17.42 5.35
CA ALA A 368 2.62 18.84 5.44
C ALA A 368 4.12 19.08 5.23
N THR A 369 4.94 18.16 5.77
CA THR A 369 6.39 18.10 5.57
C THR A 369 6.76 16.77 4.92
N PHE A 370 7.40 16.86 3.76
CA PHE A 370 8.03 15.73 3.07
C PHE A 370 9.50 16.10 2.87
N VAL A 371 10.41 15.29 3.43
CA VAL A 371 11.83 15.37 3.09
C VAL A 371 12.17 14.09 2.32
N GLU A 372 12.52 14.29 1.05
CA GLU A 372 13.04 13.22 0.21
C GLU A 372 14.39 12.80 0.75
N GLU A 373 14.48 11.54 1.15
CA GLU A 373 15.70 10.89 1.66
C GLU A 373 16.34 11.57 2.91
N GLU A 374 16.26 10.90 4.06
CA GLU A 374 17.06 11.16 5.25
C GLU A 374 17.87 9.91 5.63
N VAL A 375 19.06 10.12 6.20
CA VAL A 375 20.00 9.07 6.56
C VAL A 375 19.93 8.79 8.05
N SER A 376 19.75 7.53 8.42
CA SER A 376 19.87 7.04 9.80
C SER A 376 20.89 5.91 9.87
N LYS A 377 21.53 5.73 11.02
CA LYS A 377 22.44 4.60 11.25
C LYS A 377 21.64 3.31 11.18
N PHE A 378 22.15 2.33 10.45
CA PHE A 378 21.51 1.00 10.36
C PHE A 378 21.65 0.28 11.69
N LYS A 379 20.52 -0.13 12.30
CA LYS A 379 20.51 -0.77 13.62
C LYS A 379 20.28 -2.27 13.51
N SER A 380 19.39 -2.71 12.63
CA SER A 380 19.08 -4.13 12.49
C SER A 380 18.35 -4.48 11.19
N LYS A 381 18.34 -5.78 10.84
CA LYS A 381 17.64 -6.27 9.65
C LYS A 381 16.12 -6.01 9.69
N SER A 382 15.48 -5.88 10.85
CA SER A 382 14.03 -5.60 10.88
C SER A 382 13.67 -4.22 10.34
N GLU A 383 14.60 -3.27 10.30
CA GLU A 383 14.38 -1.94 9.72
C GLU A 383 14.16 -1.99 8.20
N THR A 384 14.52 -3.09 7.54
CA THR A 384 14.37 -3.30 6.09
C THR A 384 12.94 -3.66 5.69
N ASN A 385 12.06 -3.96 6.65
CA ASN A 385 10.70 -4.45 6.37
C ASN A 385 9.67 -3.32 6.28
N ASN A 386 10.07 -2.06 6.47
CA ASN A 386 9.17 -0.92 6.35
C ASN A 386 9.15 -0.41 4.91
N MET A 387 7.99 0.07 4.45
CA MET A 387 7.84 0.61 3.09
C MET A 387 8.47 2.00 2.91
N ASP A 388 8.87 2.67 3.99
CA ASP A 388 9.58 3.98 3.95
C ASP A 388 11.06 3.89 3.55
N PHE A 389 11.56 2.67 3.32
CA PHE A 389 12.96 2.38 3.07
C PHE A 389 13.31 2.50 1.58
N VAL A 390 14.29 3.34 1.25
CA VAL A 390 14.66 3.64 -0.16
C VAL A 390 16.01 3.05 -0.56
N ALA A 391 16.99 3.01 0.34
CA ALA A 391 18.33 2.51 0.02
C ALA A 391 19.17 2.12 1.25
N PHE A 392 20.11 1.17 1.06
CA PHE A 392 21.18 0.87 2.02
C PHE A 392 22.48 1.54 1.60
N GLY A 393 23.34 1.85 2.56
CA GLY A 393 24.59 2.51 2.24
C GLY A 393 25.62 2.52 3.36
N TYR A 394 26.64 3.35 3.18
CA TYR A 394 27.57 3.73 4.24
C TYR A 394 27.90 5.22 4.17
N ALA A 395 28.16 5.82 5.34
CA ALA A 395 28.53 7.22 5.46
C ALA A 395 29.96 7.47 4.95
N LYS A 396 30.14 8.49 4.10
CA LYS A 396 31.47 8.87 3.57
C LYS A 396 32.16 9.94 4.42
N ALA A 397 31.42 10.58 5.31
CA ALA A 397 31.90 11.59 6.24
C ALA A 397 31.20 11.44 7.58
N ASN A 398 31.85 11.92 8.65
CA ASN A 398 31.19 12.13 9.93
C ASN A 398 30.14 13.23 9.75
N GLY A 399 29.02 13.12 10.46
CA GLY A 399 28.03 14.17 10.53
C GLY A 399 27.17 14.05 11.78
N ILE A 400 26.56 15.17 12.15
CA ILE A 400 25.54 15.25 13.18
C ILE A 400 24.16 15.48 12.55
N ALA A 401 23.11 15.39 13.37
CA ALA A 401 21.74 15.62 12.93
C ALA A 401 21.58 16.95 12.18
N ASN A 402 20.82 16.91 11.09
CA ASN A 402 20.52 17.99 10.14
C ASN A 402 21.66 18.43 9.21
N GLU A 403 22.87 17.85 9.29
CA GLU A 403 23.89 18.14 8.30
C GLU A 403 23.66 17.38 6.98
N LEU A 404 23.92 18.04 5.84
CA LEU A 404 24.00 17.42 4.53
C LEU A 404 25.39 16.81 4.33
N LYS A 405 25.48 15.48 4.27
CA LYS A 405 26.76 14.77 4.10
C LYS A 405 26.69 13.76 2.98
N LYS A 406 27.86 13.39 2.47
CA LYS A 406 28.00 12.40 1.41
C LYS A 406 27.77 10.98 1.95
N VAL A 407 26.95 10.22 1.25
CA VAL A 407 26.74 8.79 1.46
C VAL A 407 26.89 8.04 0.15
N TYR A 408 27.37 6.80 0.24
CA TYR A 408 27.23 5.84 -0.84
C TYR A 408 25.96 5.04 -0.59
N LYS A 409 25.02 5.04 -1.53
CA LYS A 409 23.77 4.29 -1.42
C LYS A 409 23.57 3.32 -2.59
N PHE A 410 22.92 2.21 -2.28
CA PHE A 410 22.41 1.24 -3.24
C PHE A 410 20.90 1.43 -3.31
N PRO A 411 20.36 1.89 -4.45
CA PRO A 411 18.92 1.93 -4.64
C PRO A 411 18.33 0.53 -4.43
N MET A 412 17.20 0.44 -3.73
CA MET A 412 16.34 -0.73 -3.86
C MET A 412 15.73 -0.68 -5.27
N ASN A 413 15.92 -1.73 -6.07
CA ASN A 413 15.29 -1.85 -7.39
C ASN A 413 13.83 -2.26 -7.27
#